data_AF-A0A9X1DCL4-F1
#
_entry.id   AF-A0A9X1DCL4-F1
#
_cell.length_a   1.000
_cell.length_b   1.000
_cell.length_c   1.000
_cell.angle_alpha   90.00
_cell.angle_beta   90.00
_cell.angle_gamma   90.00
#
_symmetry.space_group_name_H-M   'P 1'
#
loop_
_entity.id
_entity.type
_entity.pdbx_description
1 polymer ?
#
loop_
_entity_poly.entity_id
_entity_poly.type
_entity_poly.pdbx_seq_one_letter_code
_entity_poly.pdbx_strand_id
1 'polypeptide(L)'
;MSVTGSFVYQTDLVPGSGTGFQNIFFDNFTDAATIPDADDFTINFGPFTWTKADNLDAERLAGIQYNNGAFNGFVFLTNFTFQGQDYRFNLEGSVISVRLLSGGFPTGSSYINGTLNSPAFGGTAYTPPVTPPTPGVPEPATWAMMIAGMGLAGAAMRARKSAVAFA
;
A
#
# COMPACT_ATOMS: atom_id res chain seq x y z
N MET A 1 -5.13 -13.65 -13.28
CA MET A 1 -5.28 -12.25 -13.75
C MET A 1 -3.93 -11.79 -14.23
N SER A 2 -3.82 -11.35 -15.47
CA SER A 2 -2.59 -10.77 -16.03
C SER A 2 -2.63 -9.26 -15.92
N VAL A 3 -1.47 -8.64 -15.70
CA VAL A 3 -1.27 -7.19 -15.80
C VAL A 3 -0.39 -6.96 -17.01
N THR A 4 -0.83 -6.10 -17.93
CA THR A 4 -0.10 -5.78 -19.17
C THR A 4 -0.21 -4.28 -19.44
N GLY A 5 0.47 -3.77 -20.46
CA GLY A 5 0.42 -2.35 -20.78
C GLY A 5 1.48 -1.94 -21.79
N SER A 6 1.58 -0.64 -22.03
CA SER A 6 2.58 0.02 -22.85
C SER A 6 2.92 1.37 -22.25
N PHE A 7 4.11 1.87 -22.54
CA PHE A 7 4.54 3.19 -22.10
C PHE A 7 5.60 3.75 -23.05
N VAL A 8 5.68 5.07 -23.15
CA VAL A 8 6.76 5.78 -23.83
C VAL A 8 7.94 5.92 -22.89
N TYR A 9 9.16 5.96 -23.45
CA TYR A 9 10.39 6.06 -22.70
C TYR A 9 11.43 6.90 -23.44
N GLN A 10 12.10 7.79 -22.71
CA GLN A 10 13.21 8.61 -23.20
C GLN A 10 14.52 8.20 -22.49
N THR A 11 15.52 7.79 -23.26
CA THR A 11 16.82 7.29 -22.73
C THR A 11 17.64 8.37 -22.04
N ASP A 12 17.56 9.60 -22.51
CA ASP A 12 18.29 10.76 -22.02
C ASP A 12 17.74 11.29 -20.68
N LEU A 13 16.52 10.89 -20.32
CA LEU A 13 15.92 11.20 -19.02
C LEU A 13 16.21 10.12 -17.96
N VAL A 14 16.96 9.07 -18.30
CA VAL A 14 17.36 8.06 -17.31
C VAL A 14 18.38 8.67 -16.34
N PRO A 15 18.10 8.65 -15.03
CA PRO A 15 19.04 9.14 -14.02
C PRO A 15 20.36 8.37 -14.03
N GLY A 16 21.46 9.04 -13.70
CA GLY A 16 22.75 8.39 -13.54
C GLY A 16 22.80 7.43 -12.35
N SER A 17 23.85 6.61 -12.29
CA SER A 17 24.14 5.82 -11.09
C SER A 17 24.41 6.71 -9.87
N GLY A 18 23.93 6.32 -8.69
CA GLY A 18 24.17 7.06 -7.43
C GLY A 18 23.13 8.15 -7.12
N THR A 19 22.12 8.33 -7.97
CA THR A 19 21.04 9.32 -7.76
C THR A 19 19.96 8.87 -6.77
N GLY A 20 19.99 7.61 -6.31
CA GLY A 20 18.92 7.00 -5.52
C GLY A 20 17.63 6.85 -6.32
N PHE A 21 16.50 6.83 -5.61
CA PHE A 21 15.18 6.80 -6.22
C PHE A 21 14.84 8.13 -6.89
N GLN A 22 14.41 8.07 -8.14
CA GLN A 22 14.03 9.24 -8.94
C GLN A 22 12.79 8.92 -9.75
N ASN A 23 11.84 9.86 -9.79
CA ASN A 23 10.64 9.76 -10.61
C ASN A 23 10.80 10.68 -11.82
N ILE A 24 10.65 10.11 -13.01
CA ILE A 24 10.59 10.85 -14.26
C ILE A 24 9.13 10.82 -14.72
N PHE A 25 8.46 11.95 -14.63
CA PHE A 25 7.06 12.08 -15.02
C PHE A 25 6.92 12.16 -16.53
N PHE A 26 5.85 11.59 -17.07
CA PHE A 26 5.61 11.56 -18.51
C PHE A 26 5.50 12.97 -19.11
N ASP A 27 5.00 13.94 -18.34
CA ASP A 27 4.92 15.35 -18.75
C ASP A 27 6.29 16.04 -18.97
N ASN A 28 7.37 15.43 -18.47
CA ASN A 28 8.73 15.95 -18.68
C ASN A 28 9.35 15.48 -20.00
N PHE A 29 8.67 14.61 -20.76
CA PHE A 29 9.19 14.15 -22.04
C PHE A 29 9.14 15.28 -23.06
N THR A 30 10.13 15.32 -23.95
CA THR A 30 10.32 16.45 -24.87
C THR A 30 9.15 16.59 -25.84
N ASP A 31 8.52 15.47 -26.17
CA ASP A 31 7.37 15.32 -27.05
C ASP A 31 6.05 15.08 -26.31
N ALA A 32 6.03 15.22 -24.97
CA ALA A 32 4.86 14.93 -24.12
C ALA A 32 3.58 15.65 -24.60
N ALA A 33 3.69 16.90 -25.04
CA ALA A 33 2.54 17.68 -25.51
C ALA A 33 1.96 17.18 -26.86
N THR A 34 2.68 16.31 -27.57
CA THR A 34 2.28 15.78 -28.88
C THR A 34 1.88 14.30 -28.84
N ILE A 35 2.21 13.60 -27.75
CA ILE A 35 1.82 12.21 -27.54
C ILE A 35 0.45 12.20 -26.84
N PRO A 36 -0.57 11.55 -27.41
CA PRO A 36 -1.85 11.36 -26.72
C PRO A 36 -1.68 10.54 -25.43
N ASP A 37 -2.44 10.86 -24.38
CA ASP A 37 -2.36 10.17 -23.08
C ASP A 37 -2.56 8.64 -23.17
N ALA A 38 -3.34 8.18 -24.14
CA ALA A 38 -3.57 6.75 -24.40
C ALA A 38 -2.34 6.03 -24.98
N ASP A 39 -1.47 6.77 -25.67
CA ASP A 39 -0.24 6.25 -26.26
C ASP A 39 0.95 6.43 -25.31
N ASP A 40 0.91 7.44 -24.43
CA ASP A 40 1.97 7.79 -23.47
C ASP A 40 2.15 6.71 -22.39
N PHE A 41 1.06 6.35 -21.70
CA PHE A 41 1.06 5.28 -20.70
C PHE A 41 -0.29 4.58 -20.69
N THR A 42 -0.28 3.26 -20.77
CA THR A 42 -1.47 2.41 -20.64
C THR A 42 -1.16 1.21 -19.75
N ILE A 43 -2.09 0.90 -18.85
CA ILE A 43 -2.09 -0.32 -18.04
C ILE A 43 -3.43 -1.03 -18.14
N ASN A 44 -3.35 -2.34 -18.38
CA ASN A 44 -4.48 -3.25 -18.40
C ASN A 44 -4.43 -4.14 -17.15
N PHE A 45 -5.49 -4.09 -16.35
CA PHE A 45 -5.65 -4.82 -15.10
C PHE A 45 -6.97 -5.61 -15.12
N GLY A 46 -6.90 -6.85 -15.61
CA GLY A 46 -8.11 -7.65 -15.83
C GLY A 46 -9.04 -6.97 -16.86
N PRO A 47 -10.28 -6.61 -16.50
CA PRO A 47 -11.20 -5.92 -17.40
C PRO A 47 -10.98 -4.40 -17.47
N PHE A 48 -10.12 -3.84 -16.61
CA PHE A 48 -9.88 -2.41 -16.56
C PHE A 48 -8.71 -2.02 -17.44
N THR A 49 -8.86 -0.95 -18.21
CA THR A 49 -7.79 -0.30 -18.96
C THR A 49 -7.74 1.15 -18.50
N TRP A 50 -6.58 1.56 -18.05
CA TRP A 50 -6.31 2.93 -17.63
C TRP A 50 -5.16 3.49 -18.45
N THR A 51 -5.29 4.74 -18.81
CA THR A 51 -4.31 5.53 -19.54
C THR A 51 -3.68 6.57 -18.62
N LYS A 52 -2.73 7.35 -19.12
CA LYS A 52 -2.20 8.51 -18.37
C LYS A 52 -3.31 9.47 -17.95
N ALA A 53 -4.33 9.68 -18.78
CA ALA A 53 -5.44 10.60 -18.50
C ALA A 53 -6.29 10.19 -17.29
N ASP A 54 -6.27 8.91 -16.92
CA ASP A 54 -7.00 8.40 -15.76
C ASP A 54 -6.24 8.60 -14.44
N ASN A 55 -5.02 9.15 -14.51
CA ASN A 55 -4.21 9.39 -13.34
C ASN A 55 -4.81 10.52 -12.48
N LEU A 56 -4.73 10.35 -11.17
CA LEU A 56 -5.08 11.39 -10.20
C LEU A 56 -3.91 12.36 -10.03
N ASP A 57 -3.67 13.21 -11.03
CA ASP A 57 -2.55 14.14 -11.07
C ASP A 57 -2.53 15.13 -9.89
N ALA A 58 -3.71 15.47 -9.35
CA ALA A 58 -3.84 16.31 -8.16
C ALA A 58 -3.24 15.66 -6.90
N GLU A 59 -3.12 14.33 -6.86
CA GLU A 59 -2.48 13.60 -5.77
C GLU A 59 -1.04 13.23 -6.10
N ARG A 60 -0.79 12.75 -7.33
CA ARG A 60 0.56 12.34 -7.76
C ARG A 60 0.63 12.18 -9.27
N LEU A 61 1.58 12.85 -9.91
CA LEU A 61 1.83 12.73 -11.35
C LEU A 61 2.24 11.31 -11.76
N ALA A 62 1.81 10.90 -12.96
CA ALA A 62 2.17 9.63 -13.55
C ALA A 62 3.62 9.65 -14.09
N GLY A 63 4.34 8.55 -13.93
CA GLY A 63 5.72 8.48 -14.41
C GLY A 63 6.41 7.14 -14.21
N ILE A 64 7.69 7.13 -14.57
CA ILE A 64 8.60 6.01 -14.40
C ILE A 64 9.48 6.28 -13.18
N GLN A 65 9.62 5.29 -12.30
CA GLN A 65 10.56 5.35 -11.20
C GLN A 65 11.84 4.61 -11.56
N TYR A 66 12.97 5.22 -11.24
CA TYR A 66 14.30 4.64 -11.34
C TYR A 66 14.94 4.57 -9.95
N ASN A 67 15.90 3.66 -9.78
CA ASN A 67 16.79 3.61 -8.64
C ASN A 67 18.23 3.52 -9.15
N ASN A 68 19.01 4.59 -9.01
CA ASN A 68 20.38 4.65 -9.53
C ASN A 68 20.48 4.32 -11.03
N GLY A 69 19.53 4.82 -11.83
CA GLY A 69 19.45 4.57 -13.28
C GLY A 69 18.86 3.23 -13.71
N ALA A 70 18.61 2.31 -12.77
CA ALA A 70 17.85 1.09 -13.06
C ALA A 70 16.35 1.35 -12.97
N PHE A 71 15.56 0.77 -13.86
CA PHE A 71 14.10 0.84 -13.77
C PHE A 71 13.62 0.18 -12.47
N ASN A 72 12.81 0.91 -11.71
CA ASN A 72 12.24 0.48 -10.45
C ASN A 72 10.70 0.47 -10.49
N GLY A 73 10.08 0.52 -11.68
CA GLY A 73 8.63 0.45 -11.83
C GLY A 73 8.00 1.78 -12.21
N PHE A 74 6.73 1.95 -11.85
CA PHE A 74 5.92 3.09 -12.26
C PHE A 74 5.33 3.81 -11.06
N VAL A 75 4.98 5.06 -11.27
CA VAL A 75 4.20 5.88 -10.36
C VAL A 75 2.90 6.18 -11.06
N PHE A 76 1.78 5.66 -10.53
CA PHE A 76 0.47 5.86 -11.13
C PHE A 76 -0.61 5.64 -10.05
N LEU A 77 -1.70 6.39 -10.12
CA LEU A 77 -2.78 6.33 -9.17
C LEU A 77 -4.12 6.55 -9.86
N THR A 78 -5.06 5.62 -9.71
CA THR A 78 -6.41 5.82 -10.22
C THR A 78 -7.45 5.19 -9.32
N ASN A 79 -8.66 5.73 -9.36
CA ASN A 79 -9.81 5.18 -8.65
C ASN A 79 -10.69 4.41 -9.64
N PHE A 80 -11.28 3.31 -9.19
CA PHE A 80 -12.21 2.54 -9.99
C PHE A 80 -13.29 1.91 -9.11
N THR A 81 -14.49 1.73 -9.67
CA THR A 81 -15.59 1.07 -8.97
C THR A 81 -15.64 -0.40 -9.37
N PHE A 82 -15.77 -1.29 -8.38
CA PHE A 82 -15.96 -2.72 -8.60
C PHE A 82 -17.02 -3.25 -7.63
N GLN A 83 -18.03 -3.95 -8.16
CA GLN A 83 -19.14 -4.50 -7.37
C GLN A 83 -19.84 -3.46 -6.46
N GLY A 84 -19.94 -2.21 -6.92
CA GLY A 84 -20.61 -1.13 -6.19
C GLY A 84 -19.78 -0.50 -5.07
N GLN A 85 -18.50 -0.84 -4.97
CA GLN A 85 -17.55 -0.22 -4.04
C GLN A 85 -16.43 0.47 -4.80
N ASP A 86 -15.95 1.58 -4.26
CA ASP A 86 -14.85 2.33 -4.84
C ASP A 86 -13.51 1.83 -4.31
N TYR A 87 -12.56 1.65 -5.20
CA TYR A 87 -11.22 1.19 -4.92
C TYR A 87 -10.21 2.14 -5.54
N ARG A 88 -8.99 2.09 -5.00
CA ARG A 88 -7.83 2.77 -5.56
C ARG A 88 -6.82 1.74 -6.01
N PHE A 89 -6.46 1.81 -7.27
CA PHE A 89 -5.30 1.13 -7.83
C PHE A 89 -4.09 2.05 -7.72
N ASN A 90 -2.98 1.52 -7.22
CA ASN A 90 -1.76 2.27 -6.95
C ASN A 90 -0.54 1.49 -7.45
N LEU A 91 0.24 2.13 -8.32
CA LEU A 91 1.62 1.76 -8.64
C LEU A 91 2.55 2.74 -7.96
N GLU A 92 3.47 2.22 -7.17
CA GLU A 92 4.49 3.02 -6.50
C GLU A 92 5.84 2.32 -6.60
N GLY A 93 6.60 2.72 -7.60
CA GLY A 93 7.77 1.98 -8.03
C GLY A 93 7.37 0.57 -8.42
N SER A 94 7.98 -0.39 -7.74
CA SER A 94 7.77 -1.80 -8.02
C SER A 94 6.53 -2.36 -7.34
N VAL A 95 5.86 -1.61 -6.47
CA VAL A 95 4.73 -2.10 -5.70
C VAL A 95 3.43 -1.82 -6.44
N ILE A 96 2.59 -2.86 -6.54
CA ILE A 96 1.21 -2.77 -6.99
C ILE A 96 0.32 -2.97 -5.77
N SER A 97 -0.64 -2.07 -5.56
CA SER A 97 -1.64 -2.22 -4.52
C SER A 97 -3.04 -1.82 -4.94
N VAL A 98 -4.05 -2.50 -4.39
CA VAL A 98 -5.46 -2.11 -4.49
C VAL A 98 -6.04 -1.93 -3.10
N ARG A 99 -6.65 -0.78 -2.80
CA ARG A 99 -7.25 -0.48 -1.49
C ARG A 99 -8.68 -0.01 -1.64
N LEU A 100 -9.52 -0.32 -0.67
CA LEU A 100 -10.90 0.19 -0.61
C LEU A 100 -10.88 1.69 -0.30
N LEU A 101 -11.76 2.45 -0.94
CA LEU A 101 -11.99 3.86 -0.65
C LEU A 101 -13.22 4.04 0.24
N SER A 102 -13.13 4.97 1.18
CA SER A 102 -14.27 5.48 1.94
C SER A 102 -14.18 7.01 1.96
N GLY A 103 -15.19 7.68 1.40
CA GLY A 103 -15.18 9.14 1.29
C GLY A 103 -14.01 9.70 0.47
N GLY A 104 -13.53 8.93 -0.52
CA GLY A 104 -12.39 9.31 -1.38
C GLY A 104 -11.02 8.96 -0.83
N PHE A 105 -10.91 8.41 0.39
CA PHE A 105 -9.62 8.08 1.01
C PHE A 105 -9.40 6.56 1.13
N PRO A 106 -8.17 6.06 0.88
CA PRO A 106 -7.84 4.64 1.07
C PRO A 106 -8.00 4.20 2.53
N THR A 107 -8.66 3.07 2.74
CA THR A 107 -8.91 2.49 4.06
C THR A 107 -8.41 1.05 4.14
N GLY A 108 -8.05 0.63 5.34
CA GLY A 108 -7.66 -0.74 5.64
C GLY A 108 -6.40 -1.22 4.92
N SER A 109 -6.26 -2.54 4.88
CA SER A 109 -5.18 -3.24 4.18
C SER A 109 -5.44 -3.31 2.68
N SER A 110 -4.39 -3.55 1.90
CA SER A 110 -4.55 -3.75 0.47
C SER A 110 -5.15 -5.13 0.19
N TYR A 111 -6.08 -5.18 -0.77
CA TYR A 111 -6.74 -6.40 -1.23
C TYR A 111 -5.92 -7.16 -2.27
N ILE A 112 -4.99 -6.46 -2.94
CA ILE A 112 -4.08 -7.03 -3.92
C ILE A 112 -2.72 -6.41 -3.65
N ASN A 113 -1.72 -7.25 -3.39
CA ASN A 113 -0.33 -6.83 -3.30
C ASN A 113 0.46 -7.60 -4.33
N GLY A 114 1.13 -6.88 -5.22
CA GLY A 114 2.02 -7.45 -6.21
C GLY A 114 3.33 -6.67 -6.25
N THR A 115 4.36 -7.30 -6.80
CA THR A 115 5.61 -6.62 -7.12
C THR A 115 5.92 -6.79 -8.59
N LEU A 116 6.36 -5.71 -9.23
CA LEU A 116 7.02 -5.74 -10.52
C LEU A 116 8.41 -6.32 -10.28
N ASN A 117 8.56 -7.61 -10.54
CA ASN A 117 9.87 -8.25 -10.55
C ASN A 117 10.41 -8.17 -11.97
N SER A 118 11.36 -7.25 -12.19
CA SER A 118 12.06 -7.16 -13.46
C SER A 118 13.49 -7.67 -13.28
N PRO A 119 13.75 -8.96 -13.59
CA PRO A 119 15.13 -9.41 -13.76
C PRO A 119 15.78 -8.76 -15.00
N ALA A 120 14.98 -8.24 -15.94
CA ALA A 120 15.46 -7.53 -17.12
C ALA A 120 16.08 -6.15 -16.82
N PHE A 121 15.80 -5.54 -15.66
CA PHE A 121 16.38 -4.26 -15.24
C PHE A 121 17.02 -4.28 -13.83
N GLY A 122 17.30 -5.47 -13.26
CA GLY A 122 18.15 -5.63 -12.07
C GLY A 122 17.47 -5.52 -10.69
N GLY A 123 16.14 -5.65 -10.59
CA GLY A 123 15.44 -5.55 -9.30
C GLY A 123 15.32 -6.90 -8.58
N THR A 124 15.82 -7.00 -7.34
CA THR A 124 15.47 -8.09 -6.41
C THR A 124 14.02 -7.92 -5.93
N ALA A 125 13.28 -9.03 -5.82
CA ALA A 125 11.90 -9.02 -5.34
C ALA A 125 11.77 -8.32 -3.97
N TYR A 126 10.95 -7.28 -3.89
CA TYR A 126 10.60 -6.67 -2.60
C TYR A 126 9.74 -7.65 -1.80
N THR A 127 10.29 -8.12 -0.68
CA THR A 127 9.50 -8.83 0.32
C THR A 127 8.99 -7.77 1.28
N PRO A 128 7.68 -7.43 1.30
CA PRO A 128 7.17 -6.46 2.25
C PRO A 128 7.53 -6.91 3.67
N PRO A 129 7.98 -5.99 4.56
CA PRO A 129 8.09 -6.31 5.96
C PRO A 129 6.75 -6.87 6.40
N VAL A 130 6.75 -8.12 6.84
CA VAL A 130 5.59 -8.68 7.53
C VAL A 130 5.55 -7.91 8.83
N THR A 131 4.76 -6.83 8.89
CA THR A 131 4.54 -6.13 10.15
C THR A 131 3.89 -7.16 11.05
N PRO A 132 4.56 -7.63 12.12
CA PRO A 132 3.92 -8.54 13.05
C PRO A 132 2.66 -7.83 13.54
N PRO A 133 1.52 -8.52 13.67
CA PRO A 133 0.36 -7.91 14.30
C PRO A 133 0.84 -7.31 15.63
N THR A 134 0.68 -6.00 15.78
CA THR A 134 0.95 -5.34 17.06
C THR A 134 0.15 -6.10 18.11
N PRO A 135 0.79 -6.70 19.12
CA PRO A 135 0.05 -7.41 20.16
C PRO A 135 -1.00 -6.46 20.71
N GLY A 136 -2.26 -6.89 20.70
CA GLY A 136 -3.34 -6.09 21.27
C GLY A 136 -3.01 -5.83 22.73
N VAL A 137 -2.72 -4.58 23.09
CA VAL A 137 -2.67 -4.17 24.48
C VAL A 137 -4.10 -4.25 25.00
N PRO A 138 -4.39 -5.03 26.05
CA PRO A 138 -5.74 -5.07 26.60
C PRO A 138 -6.19 -3.65 26.94
N GLU A 139 -7.40 -3.28 26.50
CA GLU A 139 -7.93 -1.94 26.76
C GLU A 139 -7.97 -1.66 28.28
N PRO A 140 -7.89 -0.39 28.72
CA PRO A 140 -7.90 -0.04 30.15
C PRO A 140 -9.06 -0.68 30.95
N ALA A 141 -10.22 -0.87 30.30
CA ALA A 141 -11.36 -1.57 30.88
C ALA A 141 -11.08 -3.06 31.16
N THR A 142 -10.31 -3.72 30.29
CA THR A 142 -9.93 -5.13 30.46
C THR A 142 -9.00 -5.29 31.66
N TRP A 143 -8.04 -4.37 31.85
CA TRP A 143 -7.20 -4.33 33.05
C TRP A 143 -8.03 -4.14 34.32
N ALA A 144 -8.98 -3.21 34.29
CA ALA A 144 -9.87 -2.96 35.42
C ALA A 144 -10.67 -4.22 35.78
N MET A 145 -11.19 -4.96 34.79
CA MET A 145 -11.94 -6.20 35.01
C MET A 145 -11.08 -7.33 35.59
N MET A 146 -9.83 -7.48 35.15
CA MET A 146 -8.90 -8.46 35.73
C MET A 146 -8.54 -8.14 37.18
N ILE A 147 -8.25 -6.86 37.46
CA ILE A 147 -7.94 -6.39 38.82
C ILE A 147 -9.17 -6.55 39.73
N ALA A 148 -10.35 -6.16 39.26
CA ALA A 148 -11.59 -6.32 40.00
C ALA A 148 -11.90 -7.80 40.30
N GLY A 149 -11.74 -8.69 39.31
CA GLY A 149 -11.94 -10.13 39.49
C GLY A 149 -10.98 -10.72 40.53
N MET A 150 -9.69 -10.36 40.47
CA MET A 150 -8.70 -10.84 41.43
C MET A 150 -8.91 -10.25 42.83
N GLY A 151 -9.29 -8.97 42.93
CA GLY A 151 -9.66 -8.32 44.17
C GLY A 151 -10.86 -8.98 44.85
N LEU A 152 -11.90 -9.31 44.09
CA LEU A 152 -13.09 -10.01 44.59
C LEU A 152 -12.75 -11.43 45.06
N ALA A 153 -11.94 -12.18 44.32
CA ALA A 153 -11.51 -13.53 44.72
C ALA A 153 -10.70 -13.49 46.02
N GLY A 154 -9.75 -12.55 46.15
CA GLY A 154 -8.97 -12.35 47.37
C GLY A 154 -9.83 -11.94 48.58
N ALA A 155 -10.80 -11.04 48.36
CA ALA A 155 -11.74 -10.62 49.38
C ALA A 155 -12.62 -11.78 49.86
N ALA A 156 -13.13 -12.61 48.95
CA ALA A 156 -13.94 -13.78 49.27
C ALA A 156 -13.16 -14.81 50.12
N MET A 157 -11.87 -15.02 49.84
CA MET A 157 -11.02 -15.90 50.65
C MET A 157 -10.74 -15.34 52.06
N ARG A 158 -10.54 -14.02 52.20
CA ARG A 158 -10.35 -13.39 53.52
C ARG A 158 -11.61 -13.37 54.36
N ALA A 159 -12.78 -13.17 53.75
CA ALA A 159 -14.06 -13.20 54.45
C ALA A 159 -14.38 -14.56 55.07
N ARG A 160 -13.74 -15.65 54.60
CA ARG A 160 -13.94 -17.01 55.09
C ARG A 160 -13.06 -17.43 56.27
N LYS A 161 -12.25 -16.53 56.86
CA LYS A 161 -11.51 -16.87 58.10
C LYS A 161 -12.50 -17.21 59.22
N SER A 162 -12.60 -18.51 59.40
CA SER A 162 -13.48 -19.27 60.26
C SER A 162 -13.28 -18.89 61.73
N ALA A 163 -14.39 -18.79 62.46
CA ALA A 163 -14.38 -18.84 63.91
C ALA A 163 -13.68 -20.14 64.35
N VAL A 164 -12.47 -20.01 64.88
CA VAL A 164 -11.78 -21.13 65.52
C VAL A 164 -12.47 -21.35 66.86
N ALA A 165 -13.33 -22.38 66.93
CA ALA A 165 -13.86 -22.88 68.19
C ALA A 165 -12.87 -23.88 68.77
N PHE A 166 -12.31 -23.57 69.95
CA PHE A 166 -11.54 -24.53 70.74
C PHE A 166 -12.52 -25.34 71.61
N ALA A 167 -12.30 -26.66 71.64
CA ALA A 167 -13.02 -27.62 72.48
C ALA A 167 -12.30 -27.87 73.80
#